data_AF-A0A7Z9N5G7-F1
#
_entry.id   AF-A0A7Z9N5G7-F1
#
_cell.length_a   1.000
_cell.length_b   1.000
_cell.length_c   1.000
_cell.angle_alpha   90.00
_cell.angle_beta   90.00
_cell.angle_gamma   90.00
#
_symmetry.space_group_name_H-M   'P 1'
#
loop_
_entity.id
_entity.type
_entity.pdbx_description
1 polymer ?
#
loop_
_entity_poly.entity_id
_entity_poly.type
_entity_poly.pdbx_seq_one_letter_code
_entity_poly.pdbx_strand_id
1 'polypeptide(L)'
;MNRNRYLGELDYTLSAMANIAQYAKFPFDKFVVVMHPAIKSDEPEMLETNAKCAIDYFIHKRISYKRWSEKCTKISSDFEIFVAPSAPELGAEETSDTGSNKNNLVKLVLFVSILAVCIGFLLKRKSR
;
A
#
# COMPACT_ATOMS: atom_id res chain seq x y z
N MET A 1 9.48 9.98 17.68
CA MET A 1 10.42 9.31 16.76
C MET A 1 11.32 10.36 16.11
N ASN A 2 12.62 10.32 16.43
CA ASN A 2 13.61 11.26 15.91
C ASN A 2 14.02 10.83 14.49
N ARG A 3 13.39 11.45 13.47
CA ARG A 3 13.65 11.12 12.05
C ARG A 3 15.11 11.36 11.63
N ASN A 4 15.87 12.16 12.38
CA ASN A 4 17.24 12.54 12.04
C ASN A 4 18.26 11.40 11.99
N ARG A 5 17.96 10.22 12.55
CA ARG A 5 18.97 9.16 12.66
C ARG A 5 19.34 8.51 11.33
N TYR A 6 18.41 8.47 10.38
CA TYR A 6 18.56 7.71 9.13
C TYR A 6 18.38 8.52 7.86
N LEU A 7 18.09 9.83 7.93
CA LEU A 7 17.72 10.63 6.74
C LEU A 7 18.72 10.49 5.59
N GLY A 8 20.03 10.46 5.89
CA GLY A 8 21.05 10.29 4.86
C GLY A 8 21.04 8.91 4.19
N GLU A 9 20.99 7.84 4.98
CA GLU A 9 21.06 6.45 4.49
C GLU A 9 19.78 6.04 3.79
N LEU A 10 18.64 6.49 4.31
CA LEU A 10 17.32 6.20 3.76
C LEU A 10 17.12 6.91 2.43
N ASP A 11 17.43 8.21 2.35
CA ASP A 11 17.32 8.98 1.10
C ASP A 11 18.29 8.43 0.05
N TYR A 12 19.50 8.04 0.45
CA TYR A 12 20.44 7.37 -0.45
C TYR A 12 19.86 6.06 -1.01
N THR A 13 19.34 5.21 -0.14
CA THR A 13 18.75 3.92 -0.53
C THR A 13 17.59 4.10 -1.49
N LEU A 14 16.64 5.00 -1.17
CA LEU A 14 15.50 5.27 -2.04
C LEU A 14 15.90 5.90 -3.37
N SER A 15 16.90 6.79 -3.37
CA SER A 15 17.45 7.39 -4.58
C SER A 15 18.07 6.31 -5.49
N ALA A 16 18.84 5.37 -4.91
CA ALA A 16 19.41 4.25 -5.65
C ALA A 16 18.34 3.32 -6.22
N MET A 17 17.34 2.95 -5.42
CA MET A 17 16.19 2.16 -5.87
C MET A 17 15.44 2.85 -7.01
N ALA A 18 15.16 4.15 -6.88
CA ALA A 18 14.50 4.94 -7.91
C ALA A 18 15.34 5.02 -9.20
N ASN A 19 16.66 5.15 -9.08
CA ASN A 19 17.57 5.22 -10.21
C ASN A 19 17.53 3.92 -11.05
N ILE A 20 17.49 2.76 -10.40
CA ILE A 20 17.39 1.46 -11.08
C ILE A 20 15.97 1.24 -11.61
N ALA A 21 14.96 1.49 -10.79
CA ALA A 21 13.55 1.19 -11.08
C ALA A 21 12.97 2.01 -12.24
N GLN A 22 13.51 3.20 -12.54
CA GLN A 22 13.03 4.02 -13.66
C GLN A 22 13.16 3.32 -15.03
N TYR A 23 14.07 2.35 -15.14
CA TYR A 23 14.35 1.61 -16.37
C TYR A 23 13.74 0.21 -16.35
N ALA A 24 12.98 -0.14 -15.31
CA ALA A 24 12.40 -1.47 -15.19
C ALA A 24 11.33 -1.71 -16.27
N LYS A 25 11.37 -2.89 -16.89
CA LYS A 25 10.36 -3.32 -17.88
C LYS A 25 8.95 -3.32 -17.30
N PHE A 26 8.83 -3.75 -16.03
CA PHE A 26 7.60 -3.70 -15.27
C PHE A 26 7.76 -2.66 -14.16
N PRO A 27 6.82 -1.71 -14.02
CA PRO A 27 6.92 -0.67 -13.00
C PRO A 27 6.77 -1.28 -11.62
N PHE A 28 7.57 -0.81 -10.68
CA PHE A 28 7.37 -1.12 -9.26
C PHE A 28 6.21 -0.28 -8.73
N ASP A 29 5.37 -0.87 -7.88
CA ASP A 29 4.28 -0.15 -7.22
C ASP A 29 4.79 0.62 -6.00
N LYS A 30 5.68 -0.01 -5.23
CA LYS A 30 6.14 0.47 -3.92
C LYS A 30 7.61 0.14 -3.70
N PHE A 31 8.29 0.98 -2.93
CA PHE A 31 9.57 0.69 -2.31
C PHE A 31 9.37 0.54 -0.81
N VAL A 32 10.00 -0.47 -0.23
CA VAL A 32 10.00 -0.71 1.21
C VAL A 32 11.45 -0.79 1.67
N VAL A 33 11.82 0.04 2.62
CA VAL A 33 13.14 0.07 3.24
C VAL A 33 12.97 -0.19 4.72
N VAL A 34 13.73 -1.15 5.26
CA VAL A 34 13.73 -1.48 6.68
C VAL A 34 15.09 -1.14 7.26
N MET A 35 15.13 -0.13 8.10
CA MET A 35 16.34 0.35 8.76
C MET A 35 16.48 -0.33 10.12
N HIS A 36 17.55 -1.09 10.30
CA HIS A 36 17.88 -1.68 11.58
C HIS A 36 18.85 -0.78 12.35
N PRO A 37 18.55 -0.39 13.60
CA PRO A 37 19.46 0.38 14.43
C PRO A 37 20.72 -0.41 14.79
N ALA A 38 21.84 0.30 14.90
CA ALA A 38 23.09 -0.26 15.43
C ALA A 38 22.95 -0.70 16.90
N ILE A 39 22.08 -0.03 17.66
CA ILE A 39 21.76 -0.40 19.03
C ILE A 39 20.60 -1.41 18.99
N LYS A 40 20.87 -2.66 19.41
CA LYS A 40 19.88 -3.75 19.38
C LYS A 40 18.61 -3.50 20.21
N SER A 41 18.64 -2.56 21.15
CA SER A 41 17.49 -2.20 21.98
C SER A 41 16.52 -1.25 21.28
N ASP A 42 16.92 -0.62 20.18
CA ASP A 42 16.05 0.28 19.42
C ASP A 42 15.22 -0.56 18.43
N GLU A 43 13.98 -0.14 18.20
CA GLU A 43 13.11 -0.78 17.21
C GLU A 43 13.54 -0.40 15.77
N PRO A 44 13.46 -1.34 14.81
CA PRO A 44 13.67 -1.06 13.40
C PRO A 44 12.57 -0.14 12.86
N GLU A 45 12.94 0.65 11.86
CA GLU A 45 12.03 1.60 11.21
C GLU A 45 11.78 1.15 9.78
N MET A 46 10.50 0.96 9.44
CA MET A 46 10.04 0.78 8.07
C MET A 46 9.74 2.13 7.45
N LEU A 47 10.18 2.30 6.21
CA LEU A 47 9.59 3.27 5.31
C LEU A 47 9.06 2.56 4.07
N GLU A 48 7.77 2.73 3.84
CA GLU A 48 7.10 2.37 2.60
C GLU A 48 6.86 3.65 1.79
N THR A 49 7.14 3.62 0.49
CA THR A 49 6.82 4.73 -0.41
C THR A 49 6.30 4.26 -1.77
N ASN A 50 5.39 5.03 -2.38
CA ASN A 50 4.99 4.79 -3.76
C ASN A 50 6.20 4.98 -4.69
N ALA A 51 6.53 3.96 -5.49
CA ALA A 51 7.75 3.94 -6.30
C ALA A 51 7.76 5.05 -7.36
N LYS A 52 6.63 5.29 -8.03
CA LYS A 52 6.50 6.40 -9.00
C LYS A 52 6.75 7.75 -8.32
N CYS A 53 6.21 7.95 -7.12
CA CYS A 53 6.39 9.18 -6.38
C CYS A 53 7.84 9.38 -5.94
N ALA A 54 8.53 8.31 -5.51
CA ALA A 54 9.95 8.33 -5.22
C ALA A 54 10.78 8.68 -6.46
N ILE A 55 10.51 8.08 -7.63
CA ILE A 55 11.18 8.42 -8.89
C ILE A 55 10.94 9.88 -9.27
N ASP A 56 9.70 10.36 -9.15
CA ASP A 56 9.36 11.75 -9.46
C ASP A 56 10.06 12.75 -8.54
N TYR A 57 10.36 12.39 -7.28
CA TYR A 57 11.12 13.22 -6.35
C TYR A 57 12.65 13.11 -6.54
N PHE A 58 13.20 11.89 -6.50
CA PHE A 58 14.65 11.68 -6.50
C PHE A 58 15.28 11.87 -7.88
N ILE A 59 14.60 11.47 -8.95
CA ILE A 59 15.15 11.46 -10.31
C ILE A 59 14.60 12.64 -11.12
N HIS A 60 13.28 12.70 -11.31
CA HIS A 60 12.69 13.69 -12.21
C HIS A 60 12.50 15.09 -11.61
N LYS A 61 12.64 15.24 -10.28
CA LYS A 61 12.45 16.52 -9.55
C LYS A 61 11.10 17.19 -9.81
N ARG A 62 10.05 16.41 -10.07
CA ARG A 62 8.69 16.89 -10.41
C ARG A 62 7.83 17.25 -9.18
N ILE A 63 8.20 16.76 -8.01
CA ILE A 63 7.50 17.04 -6.76
C ILE A 63 8.48 17.51 -5.68
N SER A 64 8.00 18.31 -4.73
CA SER A 64 8.81 18.78 -3.61
C SER A 64 9.01 17.70 -2.55
N TYR A 65 10.07 17.82 -1.75
CA TYR A 65 10.30 16.97 -0.59
C TYR A 65 9.07 16.91 0.32
N LYS A 66 8.49 18.07 0.67
CA LYS A 66 7.29 18.14 1.51
C LYS A 66 6.15 17.30 0.95
N ARG A 67 5.88 17.41 -0.36
CA ARG A 67 4.81 16.64 -1.00
C ARG A 67 5.12 15.15 -0.97
N TRP A 68 6.35 14.77 -1.28
CA TRP A 68 6.80 13.38 -1.24
C TRP A 68 6.68 12.79 0.18
N SER A 69 7.24 13.46 1.19
CA SER A 69 7.27 12.99 2.57
C SER A 69 5.89 12.94 3.25
N GLU A 70 4.95 13.79 2.84
CA GLU A 70 3.63 13.84 3.47
C GLU A 70 2.57 13.00 2.75
N LYS A 71 2.71 12.79 1.44
CA LYS A 71 1.67 12.15 0.61
C LYS A 71 2.08 10.81 0.04
N CYS A 72 3.37 10.50 0.02
CA CYS A 72 3.88 9.32 -0.66
C CYS A 72 4.68 8.38 0.22
N THR A 73 4.98 8.74 1.47
CA THR A 73 5.74 7.90 2.39
C THR A 73 4.88 7.56 3.60
N LYS A 74 5.00 6.31 4.07
CA LYS A 74 4.47 5.85 5.35
C LYS A 74 5.63 5.28 6.15
N ILE A 75 5.75 5.76 7.39
CA ILE A 75 6.75 5.28 8.34
C ILE A 75 6.02 4.45 9.39
N SER A 76 6.62 3.32 9.77
CA SER A 76 6.14 2.51 10.89
C SER A 76 7.33 1.89 11.64
N SER A 77 7.21 1.77 12.96
CA SER A 77 8.16 1.06 13.82
C SER A 77 7.59 -0.28 14.32
N ASP A 78 6.39 -0.66 13.88
CA ASP A 78 5.69 -1.84 14.40
C ASP A 78 6.32 -3.11 13.84
N PHE A 79 6.89 -3.91 14.75
CA PHE A 79 7.75 -5.04 14.38
C PHE A 79 7.02 -6.14 13.59
N GLU A 80 5.71 -6.29 13.83
CA GLU A 80 4.86 -7.31 13.19
C GLU A 80 4.71 -7.11 11.67
N ILE A 81 5.02 -5.91 11.16
CA ILE A 81 4.90 -5.59 9.73
C ILE A 81 6.15 -6.01 8.94
N PHE A 82 7.30 -6.26 9.61
CA PHE A 82 8.55 -6.66 8.95
C PHE A 82 8.63 -8.15 8.64
N VAL A 83 7.73 -8.95 9.20
CA VAL A 83 7.67 -10.38 8.90
C VAL A 83 7.02 -10.51 7.53
N ALA A 84 7.75 -11.10 6.57
CA ALA A 84 7.14 -11.52 5.31
C ALA A 84 5.87 -12.32 5.65
N PRO A 85 4.70 -12.03 5.07
CA PRO A 85 3.52 -12.86 5.29
C PRO A 85 3.97 -14.30 5.08
N SER A 86 3.85 -15.12 6.13
CA SER A 86 4.11 -16.54 5.96
C SER A 86 3.27 -16.96 4.76
N ALA A 87 3.94 -17.52 3.74
CA ALA A 87 3.24 -18.09 2.60
C ALA A 87 2.11 -18.95 3.18
N PRO A 88 0.87 -18.85 2.68
CA PRO A 88 -0.24 -19.58 3.29
C PRO A 88 0.15 -21.05 3.33
N GLU A 89 0.39 -21.56 4.53
CA GLU A 89 0.59 -22.99 4.71
C GLU A 89 -0.68 -23.65 4.19
N LEU A 90 -0.50 -24.48 3.17
CA LEU A 90 -1.57 -25.19 2.52
C LEU A 90 -2.15 -26.19 3.52
N GLY A 91 -3.10 -25.73 4.34
CA GLY A 91 -3.90 -26.58 5.23
C GLY A 91 -3.88 -26.14 6.69
N ALA A 92 -4.79 -25.23 7.04
CA ALA A 92 -5.71 -25.41 8.17
C ALA A 92 -6.71 -24.25 8.15
N GLU A 93 -7.97 -24.61 7.99
CA GLU A 93 -9.13 -23.76 8.17
C GLU A 93 -9.25 -23.40 9.65
N GLU A 94 -9.11 -22.11 10.02
CA GLU A 94 -9.76 -21.56 11.20
C GLU A 94 -10.27 -20.13 10.95
N THR A 95 -11.57 -20.00 11.20
CA THR A 95 -12.37 -18.79 11.20
C THR A 95 -12.04 -17.88 12.39
N SER A 96 -11.74 -16.60 12.14
CA SER A 96 -12.48 -15.45 12.71
C SER A 96 -11.67 -14.14 12.56
N ASP A 97 -12.18 -13.18 11.80
CA ASP A 97 -12.46 -11.85 12.37
C ASP A 97 -13.56 -11.14 11.58
N THR A 98 -14.53 -10.63 12.32
CA THR A 98 -15.88 -10.28 11.87
C THR A 98 -16.02 -8.76 11.87
N GLY A 99 -15.36 -8.06 10.95
CA GLY A 99 -15.39 -6.59 10.92
C GLY A 99 -15.50 -5.93 9.54
N SER A 100 -14.97 -6.55 8.49
CA SER A 100 -14.79 -5.88 7.18
C SER A 100 -15.63 -6.46 6.03
N ASN A 101 -16.48 -7.47 6.31
CA ASN A 101 -17.26 -8.14 5.26
C ASN A 101 -18.73 -7.69 5.19
N LYS A 102 -19.28 -7.13 6.28
CA LYS A 102 -20.69 -6.67 6.32
C LYS A 102 -20.93 -5.49 5.37
N ASN A 103 -20.05 -4.51 5.33
CA ASN A 103 -20.13 -3.35 4.43
C ASN A 103 -20.07 -3.76 2.95
N ASN A 104 -19.26 -4.76 2.58
CA ASN A 104 -19.17 -5.27 1.22
C ASN A 104 -20.40 -6.12 0.84
N LEU A 105 -20.89 -6.96 1.75
CA LEU A 105 -22.12 -7.74 1.55
C LEU A 105 -23.36 -6.82 1.42
N VAL A 106 -23.47 -5.81 2.28
CA VAL A 106 -24.57 -4.82 2.22
C VAL A 106 -24.53 -4.03 0.91
N LYS A 107 -23.32 -3.63 0.45
CA LYS A 107 -23.17 -3.00 -0.87
C LYS A 107 -23.60 -3.93 -2.00
N LEU A 108 -23.20 -5.21 -1.97
CA LEU A 108 -23.57 -6.20 -2.99
C LEU A 108 -25.10 -6.39 -3.06
N VAL A 109 -25.76 -6.53 -1.90
CA VAL A 109 -27.22 -6.69 -1.82
C VAL A 109 -27.95 -5.46 -2.38
N LEU A 110 -27.47 -4.25 -2.09
CA LEU A 110 -28.02 -3.02 -2.66
C LEU A 110 -27.82 -2.94 -4.19
N PHE A 111 -26.68 -3.36 -4.71
CA PHE A 111 -26.44 -3.38 -6.15
C PHE A 111 -27.36 -4.37 -6.87
N VAL A 112 -27.55 -5.57 -6.32
CA VAL A 112 -28.42 -6.60 -6.92
C VAL A 112 -29.89 -6.18 -6.91
N SER A 113 -30.36 -5.53 -5.84
CA SER A 113 -31.75 -5.06 -5.78
C SER A 113 -32.03 -3.94 -6.79
N ILE A 114 -31.10 -3.00 -6.97
CA ILE A 114 -31.20 -1.95 -7.99
C ILE A 114 -31.23 -2.55 -9.40
N LEU A 115 -30.36 -3.53 -9.69
CA LEU A 115 -30.32 -4.20 -10.98
C LEU A 115 -31.63 -4.94 -11.29
N ALA A 116 -32.21 -5.64 -10.31
CA ALA A 116 -33.48 -6.33 -10.47
C ALA A 116 -34.64 -5.36 -10.79
N VAL A 117 -34.68 -4.20 -10.12
CA VAL A 117 -35.66 -3.14 -10.40
C VAL A 117 -35.47 -2.57 -11.80
N CYS A 118 -34.23 -2.27 -12.20
CA CYS A 118 -33.91 -1.78 -13.55
C CYS A 118 -34.33 -2.79 -14.63
N ILE A 119 -34.02 -4.07 -14.45
CA ILE A 119 -34.40 -5.13 -15.40
C ILE A 119 -35.92 -5.27 -15.47
N GLY A 120 -36.62 -5.25 -14.32
CA GLY A 120 -38.09 -5.28 -14.28
C GLY A 120 -38.72 -4.10 -15.01
N PHE A 121 -38.15 -2.90 -14.87
CA PHE A 121 -38.63 -1.69 -15.56
C PHE A 121 -38.40 -1.75 -17.07
N LEU A 122 -37.25 -2.27 -17.50
CA LEU A 122 -36.93 -2.47 -18.92
C LEU A 122 -37.83 -3.52 -19.56
N LEU A 123 -38.11 -4.63 -18.88
CA LEU A 123 -39.04 -5.67 -19.35
C LEU A 123 -40.48 -5.14 -19.42
N LYS A 124 -40.92 -4.35 -18.42
CA LYS A 124 -42.25 -3.72 -18.42
C LYS A 124 -42.41 -2.69 -19.54
N ARG A 125 -41.35 -1.99 -19.94
CA ARG A 125 -41.36 -1.02 -21.04
C ARG A 125 -41.39 -1.69 -22.43
N LYS A 126 -40.88 -2.92 -22.56
CA LYS A 126 -40.89 -3.68 -23.82
C LYS A 126 -42.23 -4.38 -24.11
N SER A 127 -43.08 -4.54 -23.09
CA SER A 127 -44.40 -5.19 -23.18
C SER A 127 -45.55 -4.20 -23.44
N ARG A 128 -45.27 -2.93 -23.73
CA ARG A 128 -46.26 -1.90 -24.01
C ARG A 128 -46.10 -1.35 -25.41
#